data_AF-A0A380U4C3-F1
#
_entry.id   AF-A0A380U4C3-F1
#
_cell.length_a   1.000
_cell.length_b   1.000
_cell.length_c   1.000
_cell.angle_alpha   90.00
_cell.angle_beta   90.00
_cell.angle_gamma   90.00
#
_symmetry.space_group_name_H-M   'P 1'
#
loop_
_entity.id
_entity.type
_entity.pdbx_description
1 polymer ?
#
loop_
_entity_poly.entity_id
_entity_poly.type
_entity_poly.pdbx_seq_one_letter_code
_entity_poly.pdbx_strand_id
1 'polypeptide(L)'
;MRSPKRLAEIRKLPCVRCGNPHSQAAHSNSSRDGKGRGIKSSDLFVISLCAICHAAFDQYKLGNREQSEAMFEKWLVRVNRMLVMEDREAF
;
A
#
# COMPACT_ATOMS: atom_id res chain seq x y z
N MET A 1 -10.07 9.56 -4.69
CA MET A 1 -11.25 8.66 -4.53
C MET A 1 -11.12 7.90 -3.22
N ARG A 2 -12.21 7.71 -2.48
CA ARG A 2 -12.26 6.84 -1.29
C ARG A 2 -13.01 5.55 -1.61
N SER A 3 -12.52 4.41 -1.13
CA SER A 3 -13.13 3.10 -1.32
C SER A 3 -12.88 2.21 -0.10
N PRO A 4 -13.82 2.17 0.86
CA PRO A 4 -13.73 1.30 2.03
C PRO A 4 -13.57 -0.18 1.67
N LYS A 5 -14.23 -0.63 0.60
CA LYS A 5 -14.13 -1.99 0.07
C LYS A 5 -12.68 -2.34 -0.28
N ARG A 6 -12.03 -1.51 -1.10
CA ARG A 6 -10.64 -1.71 -1.51
C ARG A 6 -9.68 -1.74 -0.32
N LEU A 7 -9.88 -0.84 0.66
CA LEU A 7 -9.07 -0.82 1.88
C LEU A 7 -9.27 -2.09 2.72
N ALA A 8 -10.48 -2.65 2.74
CA ALA A 8 -10.75 -3.90 3.44
C ALA A 8 -10.07 -5.10 2.77
N GLU A 9 -10.07 -5.16 1.44
CA GLU A 9 -9.39 -6.20 0.66
C GLU A 9 -7.87 -6.12 0.85
N ILE A 10 -7.26 -4.93 0.74
CA ILE A 10 -5.82 -4.75 0.98
C ILE A 10 -5.38 -5.26 2.36
N ARG A 11 -6.18 -5.04 3.41
CA ARG A 11 -5.83 -5.45 4.78
C ARG A 11 -5.77 -6.97 4.96
N LYS A 12 -6.38 -7.74 4.06
CA LYS A 12 -6.34 -9.21 4.06
C LYS A 12 -5.05 -9.75 3.42
N LEU A 13 -4.41 -8.95 2.57
CA LEU A 13 -3.18 -9.36 1.89
C LEU A 13 -1.99 -9.37 2.86
N PRO A 14 -1.02 -10.28 2.69
CA PRO A 14 0.23 -10.25 3.45
C PRO A 14 1.04 -9.00 3.10
N CYS A 15 1.93 -8.61 4.01
CA CYS A 15 2.81 -7.47 3.85
C CYS A 15 3.63 -7.64 2.57
N VAL A 16 3.46 -6.73 1.62
CA VAL A 16 4.08 -6.82 0.29
C VAL A 16 5.62 -6.76 0.35
N ARG A 17 6.19 -6.24 1.45
CA ARG A 17 7.62 -6.19 1.71
C ARG A 17 8.17 -7.45 2.36
N CYS A 18 7.59 -7.92 3.46
CA CYS A 18 8.18 -8.97 4.30
C CYS A 18 7.34 -10.23 4.46
N GLY A 19 6.13 -10.28 3.89
CA GLY A 19 5.27 -11.47 3.92
C GLY A 19 4.48 -11.70 5.22
N ASN A 20 4.61 -10.82 6.23
CA ASN A 20 3.82 -10.93 7.46
C ASN A 20 2.31 -10.97 7.13
N PRO A 21 1.53 -11.93 7.65
CA PRO A 21 0.12 -12.12 7.30
C PRO A 21 -0.79 -11.01 7.84
N HIS A 22 -0.36 -10.24 8.84
CA HIS A 22 -1.14 -9.17 9.45
C HIS A 22 -0.69 -7.81 8.92
N SER A 23 -1.51 -7.25 8.03
CA SER A 23 -1.20 -6.01 7.33
C SER A 23 -2.23 -4.90 7.55
N GLN A 24 -1.80 -3.69 7.24
CA GLN A 24 -2.57 -2.47 7.23
C GLN A 24 -2.58 -1.91 5.81
N ALA A 25 -3.61 -1.13 5.51
CA ALA A 25 -3.66 -0.31 4.31
C ALA A 25 -2.74 0.91 4.48
N ALA A 26 -1.63 0.93 3.74
CA ALA A 26 -0.65 2.00 3.74
C ALA A 26 -0.82 2.88 2.49
N HIS A 27 -1.17 4.15 2.71
CA HIS A 27 -1.37 5.14 1.65
C HIS A 27 -0.03 5.62 1.07
N SER A 28 0.00 5.99 -0.21
CA SER A 28 1.17 6.67 -0.80
C SER A 28 1.51 7.94 -0.03
N ASN A 29 2.80 8.19 0.13
CA ASN A 29 3.34 9.43 0.70
C ASN A 29 3.59 10.53 -0.36
N SER A 30 3.38 10.25 -1.66
CA SER A 30 3.60 11.23 -2.73
C SER A 30 2.44 12.22 -2.86
N SER A 31 2.77 13.50 -3.03
CA SER A 31 1.78 14.56 -3.30
C SER A 31 1.06 14.36 -4.63
N ARG A 32 1.70 13.70 -5.60
CA ARG A 32 1.12 13.36 -6.93
C ARG A 32 -0.12 12.48 -6.82
N ASP A 33 -0.17 11.66 -5.76
CA ASP A 33 -1.27 10.75 -5.46
C ASP A 33 -2.38 11.40 -4.62
N GLY A 34 -2.29 12.72 -4.40
CA GLY A 34 -3.22 13.51 -3.60
C GLY A 34 -2.91 13.53 -2.10
N LYS A 35 -1.67 13.20 -1.68
CA LYS A 35 -1.23 13.39 -0.28
C LYS A 35 -1.14 14.89 0.02
N GLY A 36 -1.69 15.30 1.17
CA GLY A 36 -1.58 16.68 1.68
C GLY A 36 -1.44 16.74 3.20
N ARG A 37 -1.31 17.94 3.77
CA ARG A 37 -1.30 18.12 5.24
C ARG A 37 -2.67 17.74 5.80
N GLY A 38 -2.72 16.76 6.69
CA GLY A 38 -3.98 16.22 7.23
C GLY A 38 -4.82 15.40 6.23
N ILE A 39 -4.35 15.23 5.00
CA ILE A 39 -5.07 14.55 3.91
C ILE A 39 -4.30 13.28 3.51
N LYS A 40 -5.01 12.16 3.42
CA LYS A 40 -4.49 10.89 2.88
C LYS A 40 -4.56 10.90 1.35
N SER A 41 -3.58 10.31 0.67
CA SER A 41 -3.62 10.09 -0.79
C SER A 41 -4.79 9.19 -1.20
N SER A 42 -5.16 9.17 -2.48
CA SER A 42 -6.31 8.41 -3.00
C SER A 42 -6.24 6.93 -2.59
N ASP A 43 -7.39 6.30 -2.34
CA ASP A 43 -7.42 4.86 -2.02
C ASP A 43 -6.98 3.97 -3.22
N LEU A 44 -6.83 4.55 -4.41
CA LEU A 44 -6.19 3.90 -5.56
C LEU A 44 -4.70 3.60 -5.29
N PHE A 45 -4.01 4.46 -4.53
CA PHE A 45 -2.59 4.38 -4.23
C PHE A 45 -2.38 3.89 -2.80
N VAL A 46 -2.64 2.61 -2.59
CA VAL A 46 -2.53 1.95 -1.28
C VAL A 46 -1.87 0.59 -1.45
N ILE A 47 -0.95 0.27 -0.55
CA ILE A 47 -0.27 -1.02 -0.47
C ILE A 47 -0.56 -1.73 0.86
N SER A 48 -0.28 -3.04 0.91
CA SER A 48 -0.42 -3.84 2.12
C SER A 48 0.92 -3.92 2.86
N LEU A 49 1.02 -3.35 4.06
CA LEU A 49 2.22 -3.41 4.90
C LEU A 49 1.88 -3.78 6.34
N CYS A 50 2.70 -4.62 6.99
CA CYS A 50 2.59 -4.82 8.44
C CYS A 50 2.98 -3.55 9.21
N ALA A 51 2.54 -3.44 10.47
CA ALA A 51 2.75 -2.24 11.27
C ALA A 51 4.21 -1.76 11.33
N ILE A 52 5.18 -2.69 11.38
CA ILE A 52 6.61 -2.39 11.42
C ILE A 52 7.09 -1.81 10.08
N CYS A 53 6.76 -2.45 8.96
CA CYS A 53 7.16 -1.98 7.64
C CYS A 53 6.45 -0.68 7.26
N HIS A 54 5.18 -0.54 7.66
CA HIS A 54 4.37 0.65 7.44
C HIS A 54 4.99 1.86 8.13
N ALA A 55 5.32 1.75 9.43
CA ALA A 55 5.98 2.84 10.15
C ALA A 55 7.35 3.20 9.55
N ALA A 56 8.13 2.21 9.11
CA ALA A 56 9.42 2.47 8.46
C ALA A 56 9.26 3.17 7.10
N PHE A 57 8.24 2.80 6.32
CA PHE A 57 7.90 3.45 5.06
C PHE A 57 7.45 4.89 5.25
N ASP A 58 6.53 5.15 6.17
CA ASP A 58 6.00 6.50 6.46
C ASP A 58 7.05 7.46 6.98
N GLN A 59 8.06 6.93 7.67
CA GLN A 59 9.16 7.71 8.23
C GLN A 59 10.36 7.81 7.28
N TYR A 60 10.25 7.32 6.04
CA TYR A 60 11.36 7.27 5.07
C TYR A 60 12.62 6.60 5.64
N LYS A 61 12.46 5.56 6.46
CA LYS A 61 13.58 4.79 7.05
C LYS A 61 14.11 3.69 6.12
N LEU A 62 13.44 3.47 5.00
CA LEU A 62 13.80 2.44 4.01
C LEU A 62 14.61 3.00 2.83
N GLY A 63 14.85 4.31 2.79
CA GLY A 63 15.55 5.02 1.72
C GLY A 63 15.20 6.51 1.71
N ASN A 64 15.74 7.26 0.76
CA ASN A 64 15.33 8.65 0.52
C ASN A 64 13.93 8.72 -0.13
N ARG A 65 13.45 9.94 -0.42
CA ARG A 65 12.09 10.13 -0.97
C ARG A 65 11.93 9.46 -2.33
N GLU A 66 12.89 9.65 -3.21
CA GLU A 66 12.88 9.11 -4.57
C GLU A 66 12.90 7.57 -4.56
N GLN A 67 13.73 6.98 -3.69
CA GLN A 67 13.76 5.54 -3.48
C GLN A 67 12.45 5.02 -2.89
N SER A 68 11.84 5.78 -1.97
CA SER A 68 10.55 5.44 -1.39
C SER A 68 9.42 5.46 -2.42
N GLU A 69 9.39 6.44 -3.33
CA GLU A 69 8.44 6.50 -4.45
C GLU A 69 8.62 5.28 -5.38
N ALA A 70 9.86 4.99 -5.79
CA ALA A 70 10.15 3.85 -6.66
C ALA A 70 9.82 2.49 -6.01
N MET A 71 10.05 2.33 -4.70
CA MET A 71 9.63 1.13 -3.96
C MET A 71 8.11 1.02 -3.91
N PHE A 72 7.41 2.12 -3.64
CA PHE A 72 5.96 2.16 -3.56
C PHE A 72 5.31 1.75 -4.89
N GLU A 73 5.79 2.27 -6.02
CA GLU A 73 5.28 1.91 -7.36
C GLU A 73 5.37 0.40 -7.62
N LYS A 74 6.52 -0.22 -7.31
CA LYS A 74 6.72 -1.67 -7.46
C LYS A 74 5.77 -2.47 -6.57
N TRP A 75 5.58 -2.03 -5.32
CA TRP A 75 4.66 -2.67 -4.37
C TRP A 75 3.20 -2.50 -4.76
N LEU A 76 2.82 -1.35 -5.33
CA LEU A 76 1.46 -1.08 -5.79
C LEU A 76 1.07 -2.02 -6.93
N VAL A 77 1.96 -2.24 -7.90
CA VAL A 77 1.73 -3.23 -8.98
C VAL A 77 1.51 -4.62 -8.40
N ARG A 78 2.34 -5.04 -7.43
CA ARG A 78 2.23 -6.34 -6.79
C ARG A 78 0.91 -6.51 -6.02
N VAL A 79 0.50 -5.51 -5.24
CA VAL A 79 -0.77 -5.51 -4.50
C VAL A 79 -1.96 -5.54 -5.45
N ASN A 80 -1.97 -4.73 -6.51
CA ASN A 80 -3.05 -4.75 -7.49
C ASN A 80 -3.15 -6.10 -8.21
N ARG A 81 -2.02 -6.76 -8.50
CA ARG A 81 -2.03 -8.12 -9.03
C ARG A 81 -2.61 -9.12 -8.04
N MET A 82 -2.26 -9.04 -6.77
CA MET A 82 -2.81 -9.94 -5.73
C MET A 82 -4.34 -9.83 -5.65
N LEU A 83 -4.88 -8.61 -5.69
CA LEU A 83 -6.33 -8.37 -5.67
C LEU A 83 -7.04 -9.00 -6.87
N VAL A 84 -6.47 -8.85 -8.08
CA VAL A 84 -7.04 -9.45 -9.29
C VAL A 84 -6.95 -10.98 -9.29
N MET A 85 -5.94 -11.56 -8.61
CA MET A 85 -5.78 -13.01 -8.52
C MET A 85 -6.74 -13.63 -7.49
N GLU A 86 -6.96 -12.97 -6.34
CA GLU A 86 -7.99 -13.41 -5.36
C GLU A 86 -9.39 -13.42 -5.99
N ASP A 87 -9.69 -12.46 -6.87
CA ASP A 87 -10.95 -12.45 -7.62
C ASP A 87 -11.09 -13.62 -8.63
N ARG A 88 -9.98 -14.29 -8.98
CA ARG A 88 -9.96 -15.37 -10.00
C ARG A 88 -9.96 -16.79 -9.42
N GLU A 89 -9.81 -16.96 -8.11
CA GLU A 89 -9.89 -18.28 -7.44
C GLU A 89 -11.33 -18.69 -7.10
N ALA A 90 -12.34 -17.99 -7.62
CA ALA A 90 -13.76 -18.22 -7.34
C ALA A 90 -14.55 -18.97 -8.43
N PHE A 91 -13.88 -19.64 -9.39
CA PHE A 91 -14.53 -20.41 -10.46
C PHE A 91 -13.90 -21.79 -10.66
#